data_AF-A0A2V5T6Q9-F1
#
_entry.id   AF-A0A2V5T6Q9-F1
#
_cell.length_a   1.000
_cell.length_b   1.000
_cell.length_c   1.000
_cell.angle_alpha   90.00
_cell.angle_beta   90.00
_cell.angle_gamma   90.00
#
_symmetry.space_group_name_H-M   'P 1'
#
loop_
_entity.id
_entity.type
_entity.pdbx_description
1 polymer ?
#
loop_
_entity_poly.entity_id
_entity_poly.type
_entity_poly.pdbx_seq_one_letter_code
_entity_poly.pdbx_strand_id
1 'polypeptide(L)' 'MVHGFNHSAVRARFRTRCKKAVNQASLNQEDILPLDVPLPTLPDQKRIAGILENVERQAEHLFQTLLHRAFSSGL' A
#
# COMPACT_ATOMS: atom_id res chain seq x y z
N MET A 1 -6.89 -4.36 -5.01
CA MET A 1 -7.34 -2.99 -5.36
C MET A 1 -6.62 -1.89 -4.58
N VAL A 2 -6.07 -2.15 -3.37
CA VAL A 2 -5.46 -1.10 -2.51
C VAL A 2 -4.02 -0.72 -2.91
N HIS A 3 -3.28 -1.62 -3.55
CA HIS A 3 -1.86 -1.41 -3.90
C HIS A 3 -1.58 -0.19 -4.77
N GLY A 4 -2.52 0.19 -5.66
CA GLY A 4 -2.35 1.33 -6.56
C GLY A 4 -2.18 2.66 -5.82
N PHE A 5 -2.84 2.83 -4.66
CA PHE A 5 -2.77 4.08 -3.90
C PHE A 5 -1.43 4.30 -3.19
N ASN A 6 -0.65 3.23 -2.98
CA ASN A 6 0.66 3.34 -2.34
C ASN A 6 1.78 3.72 -3.33
N HIS A 7 1.48 3.79 -4.63
CA HIS A 7 2.43 4.26 -5.63
C HIS A 7 2.86 5.71 -5.35
N SER A 8 4.16 6.00 -5.50
CA SER A 8 4.75 7.30 -5.14
C SER A 8 4.05 8.48 -5.82
N ALA A 9 3.68 8.33 -7.10
CA ALA A 9 2.96 9.35 -7.85
C ALA A 9 1.56 9.62 -7.28
N VAL A 10 0.84 8.58 -6.87
CA VAL A 10 -0.50 8.72 -6.27
C VAL A 10 -0.39 9.38 -4.90
N ARG A 11 0.58 8.96 -4.08
CA ARG A 11 0.87 9.59 -2.79
C ARG A 11 1.27 11.05 -2.93
N ALA A 12 2.04 11.40 -3.95
CA ALA A 12 2.40 12.79 -4.24
C ALA A 12 1.16 13.63 -4.58
N ARG A 13 0.27 13.11 -5.45
CA ARG A 13 -0.98 13.78 -5.79
C ARG A 13 -1.88 13.96 -4.58
N PHE A 14 -2.06 12.94 -3.75
CA PHE A 14 -2.82 13.05 -2.51
C PHE A 14 -2.21 14.02 -1.51
N ARG A 15 -0.88 14.07 -1.35
CA ARG A 15 -0.22 15.07 -0.50
C ARG A 15 -0.52 16.51 -0.92
N THR A 16 -0.68 16.77 -2.22
CA THR A 16 -1.03 18.11 -2.72
C THR A 16 -2.49 18.49 -2.50
N ARG A 17 -3.40 17.52 -2.41
CA ARG A 17 -4.85 17.77 -2.21
C ARG A 17 -5.30 17.64 -0.75
N CYS A 18 -4.47 17.02 0.07
CA CYS A 18 -4.81 16.76 1.46
C CYS A 18 -4.95 18.06 2.27
N LYS A 19 -6.10 18.20 2.93
CA LYS A 19 -6.38 19.30 3.84
C LYS A 19 -5.75 18.99 5.18
N LYS A 20 -4.91 19.90 5.69
CA LYS A 20 -4.24 19.75 6.99
C LYS A 20 -4.99 20.52 8.08
N ALA A 21 -5.38 19.82 9.13
CA ALA A 21 -5.81 20.36 10.41
C ALA A 21 -4.82 19.90 11.50
N VAL A 22 -4.83 20.58 12.65
CA VAL A 22 -3.80 20.49 13.73
C VAL A 22 -3.33 19.05 14.02
N ASN A 23 -4.23 18.07 14.01
CA ASN A 23 -3.90 16.64 14.18
C ASN A 23 -4.52 15.71 13.13
N GLN A 24 -5.06 16.24 12.03
CA GLN A 24 -5.72 15.43 11.02
C GLN A 24 -5.37 15.87 9.60
N ALA A 25 -5.13 14.88 8.76
CA ALA A 25 -4.98 15.01 7.32
C ALA A 25 -6.22 14.36 6.67
N SER A 26 -7.00 15.11 5.91
CA SER A 26 -8.21 14.59 5.26
C SER A 26 -8.16 14.68 3.73
N LEU A 27 -8.80 13.70 3.10
CA LEU A 27 -9.13 13.66 1.69
C LEU A 27 -10.62 13.38 1.60
N ASN A 28 -11.36 14.17 0.84
CA ASN A 28 -12.77 13.94 0.56
C ASN A 28 -12.93 13.19 -0.78
N GLN A 29 -14.17 12.90 -1.19
CA GLN A 29 -14.43 12.22 -2.47
C GLN A 29 -13.94 13.04 -3.67
N GLU A 30 -14.07 14.36 -3.64
CA GLU A 30 -13.62 15.27 -4.71
C GLU A 30 -12.09 15.26 -4.86
N ASP A 31 -11.37 14.97 -3.77
CA ASP A 31 -9.91 14.84 -3.79
C ASP A 31 -9.47 13.53 -4.47
N ILE A 32 -10.27 12.47 -4.31
CA ILE A 32 -9.97 11.08 -4.72
C ILE A 32 -10.51 10.74 -6.11
N LEU A 33 -11.77 11.06 -6.42
CA LEU A 33 -12.45 10.69 -7.67
C LEU A 33 -11.71 11.13 -8.94
N PRO A 34 -11.07 12.31 -9.00
CA PRO A 34 -10.35 12.73 -10.20
C PRO A 34 -8.97 12.07 -10.34
N LEU A 35 -8.62 11.06 -9.54
CA LEU A 35 -7.37 10.34 -9.69
C LEU A 35 -7.44 9.44 -10.93
N ASP A 36 -6.60 9.72 -11.92
CA ASP A 36 -6.43 8.86 -13.08
C ASP A 36 -5.64 7.61 -12.68
N VAL A 37 -6.28 6.44 -12.80
CA VAL A 37 -5.66 5.15 -12.48
C VAL A 37 -5.55 4.33 -13.76
N PRO A 38 -4.35 3.80 -14.11
CA PRO A 38 -4.22 2.87 -15.21
C PRO A 38 -5.10 1.64 -14.99
N LEU A 39 -5.92 1.29 -15.98
CA LEU A 39 -6.82 0.14 -15.93
C LEU A 39 -6.34 -0.94 -16.91
N PRO A 40 -5.42 -1.83 -16.49
CA PRO A 40 -4.96 -2.92 -17.34
C PRO A 40 -6.06 -3.98 -17.51
N THR A 41 -5.86 -4.94 -18.41
CA THR A 41 -6.84 -6.02 -18.64
C THR A 41 -7.07 -6.84 -17.37
N LEU A 42 -8.25 -7.47 -17.22
CA LEU A 42 -8.55 -8.30 -16.04
C LEU A 42 -7.50 -9.41 -15.79
N PRO A 43 -7.00 -10.13 -16.81
CA PRO A 43 -5.89 -11.07 -16.62
C PRO A 43 -4.63 -10.40 -16.04
N ASP A 44 -4.28 -9.21 -16.52
CA ASP A 44 -3.11 -8.49 -16.03
C ASP A 44 -3.31 -7.96 -14.61
N GLN A 45 -4.50 -7.46 -14.28
CA GLN A 45 -4.87 -7.06 -12.92
C GLN A 45 -4.69 -8.21 -11.93
N LYS A 46 -5.18 -9.41 -12.27
CA LYS A 46 -5.03 -10.62 -11.44
C LYS A 46 -3.56 -11.01 -11.27
N ARG A 47 -2.77 -10.94 -12.35
CA ARG A 47 -1.33 -11.26 -12.31
C ARG A 47 -0.57 -10.30 -11.39
N ILE A 48 -0.80 -9.00 -11.55
CA ILE A 48 -0.17 -7.96 -10.74
C ILE A 48 -0.56 -8.14 -9.27
N ALA A 49 -1.85 -8.34 -8.97
CA ALA A 49 -2.33 -8.58 -7.62
C ALA A 49 -1.68 -9.81 -6.99
N GLY A 50 -1.61 -10.94 -7.70
CA GLY A 50 -1.00 -12.16 -7.18
C GLY A 50 0.50 -12.01 -6.90
N ILE A 51 1.24 -11.26 -7.72
CA ILE A 51 2.66 -10.96 -7.46
C ILE A 51 2.79 -10.16 -6.15
N LEU A 52 1.99 -9.10 -5.99
CA LEU A 52 2.06 -8.23 -4.81
C LEU A 52 1.68 -8.98 -3.53
N GLU A 53 0.61 -9.76 -3.55
CA GLU A 53 0.18 -10.60 -2.42
C GLU A 53 1.26 -11.63 -2.03
N ASN A 54 1.97 -12.18 -3.01
CA ASN A 54 3.08 -13.11 -2.75
C ASN A 54 4.26 -12.42 -2.06
N VAL A 55 4.60 -11.20 -2.47
CA VAL A 55 5.68 -10.42 -1.84
C VAL A 55 5.31 -10.02 -0.41
N GLU A 56 4.08 -9.54 -0.19
CA GLU A 56 3.59 -9.17 1.14
C GLU A 56 3.62 -10.36 2.11
N ARG A 57 3.16 -11.53 1.66
CA ARG A 57 3.19 -12.76 2.47
C ARG A 57 4.62 -13.18 2.81
N GLN A 58 5.56 -13.06 1.89
CA GLN A 58 6.97 -13.37 2.15
C GLN A 58 7.59 -12.40 3.15
N ALA A 59 7.28 -11.11 3.05
CA ALA A 59 7.75 -10.10 3.99
C ALA A 59 7.22 -10.37 5.41
N GLU A 60 5.93 -10.69 5.54
CA GLU A 60 5.32 -11.06 6.83
C GLU A 60 5.98 -12.31 7.42
N HIS A 61 6.14 -13.37 6.62
CA HIS A 61 6.79 -14.60 7.09
C HIS A 61 8.23 -14.36 7.53
N LEU A 62 8.99 -13.54 6.79
CA LEU A 62 10.35 -13.17 7.17
C LEU A 62 10.34 -12.41 8.51
N PHE A 63 9.46 -11.44 8.68
CA PHE A 63 9.34 -10.67 9.91
C PHE A 63 9.03 -11.58 11.11
N GLN A 64 8.06 -12.49 10.99
CA GLN A 64 7.73 -13.45 12.04
C GLN A 64 8.90 -14.39 12.37
N THR A 65 9.63 -14.84 11.35
CA THR A 65 10.82 -15.68 11.55
C THR A 65 11.91 -14.93 12.30
N LEU A 66 12.14 -13.65 11.97
CA LEU A 66 13.11 -12.80 12.64
C LEU A 66 12.72 -12.54 14.09
N LEU A 67 11.44 -12.26 14.37
CA LEU A 67 10.94 -12.11 15.74
C LEU A 67 11.14 -13.39 16.55
N HIS A 68 10.74 -14.54 16.00
CA HIS A 68 10.93 -15.82 16.68
C HIS A 68 12.41 -16.04 17.03
N ARG A 69 13.33 -15.83 16.08
CA ARG A 69 14.76 -15.97 16.35
C ARG A 69 15.25 -15.01 17.42
N ALA A 70 14.93 -13.72 17.31
CA ALA A 70 15.39 -12.69 18.24
C ALA A 70 14.97 -12.95 19.69
N PHE A 71 13.77 -13.51 19.91
CA PHE A 71 13.23 -13.77 21.24
C PHE A 71 13.37 -15.21 21.73
N SER A 72 13.76 -16.16 20.87
CA SER A 72 13.97 -17.57 21.26
C SER A 72 15.44 -17.93 21.51
N SER A 73 16.39 -17.11 21.04
CA SER A 73 17.82 -17.25 21.38
C SER A 73 18.24 -16.47 22.63
N GLY A 74 17.28 -15.99 23.42
CA GLY A 74 17.50 -15.29 24.69
C GLY A 74 17.14 -16.17 25.89
N LEU A 75 17.87 -17.27 26.09
CA LEU A 75 18.00 -18.05 27.32
C LEU A 75 19.42 -18.62 27.40
#